data_AF-A0A847VM43-F1
#
_entry.id   AF-A0A847VM43-F1
#
_cell.length_a   1.000
_cell.length_b   1.000
_cell.length_c   1.000
_cell.angle_alpha   90.00
_cell.angle_beta   90.00
_cell.angle_gamma   90.00
#
_symmetry.space_group_name_H-M   'P 1'
#
loop_
_entity.id
_entity.type
_entity.pdbx_description
1 polymer ?
#
loop_
_entity_poly.entity_id
_entity_poly.type
_entity_poly.pdbx_seq_one_letter_code
_entity_poly.pdbx_strand_id
1 'polypeptide(L)' 'AAGCSIEFLKPAHAGDVLTCEGVEQVQSGRHGVYDMRVTNQHGDVVALFRGKSAQIKGHVLADEPTSQESGA' A
#
# COMPACT_ATOMS: atom_id res chain seq x y z
N ALA A 1 1.98 7.75 -9.52
CA ALA A 1 0.68 7.06 -9.52
C ALA A 1 -0.32 7.92 -10.30
N ALA A 2 -1.14 7.33 -11.17
CA ALA A 2 -2.05 8.06 -12.07
C ALA A 2 -3.43 8.39 -11.46
N GLY A 3 -3.56 8.27 -10.13
CA GLY A 3 -4.79 8.50 -9.39
C GLY A 3 -5.20 7.31 -8.52
N CYS A 4 -6.10 7.57 -7.57
CA CYS A 4 -6.75 6.57 -6.75
C CYS A 4 -8.18 7.02 -6.41
N SER A 5 -9.04 6.08 -6.06
CA SER A 5 -10.35 6.36 -5.46
C SER A 5 -10.49 5.62 -4.14
N ILE A 6 -11.27 6.19 -3.23
CA ILE A 6 -11.61 5.58 -1.95
C ILE A 6 -13.07 5.86 -1.63
N GLU A 7 -13.80 4.81 -1.26
CA GLU A 7 -15.17 4.89 -0.82
C GLU A 7 -15.23 4.51 0.67
N PHE A 8 -15.62 5.48 1.51
CA PHE A 8 -15.81 5.25 2.95
C PHE A 8 -17.21 4.67 3.19
N LEU A 9 -17.26 3.48 3.76
CA LEU A 9 -18.50 2.75 4.02
C LEU A 9 -18.97 2.88 5.47
N LYS A 10 -18.02 2.97 6.41
CA LYS A 10 -18.27 3.10 7.84
C LYS A 10 -17.24 4.05 8.47
N PRO A 11 -17.58 4.75 9.56
CA PRO A 11 -16.60 5.50 10.32
C PRO A 11 -15.55 4.55 10.92
N ALA A 12 -14.30 5.00 10.96
CA ALA A 12 -13.28 4.45 11.85
C ALA A 12 -13.14 5.38 13.06
N HIS A 13 -12.77 4.82 14.21
CA HIS A 13 -12.66 5.55 15.46
C HIS A 13 -11.21 5.68 15.90
N ALA A 14 -10.94 6.64 16.78
CA ALA A 14 -9.61 6.79 17.38
C ALA A 14 -9.24 5.49 18.12
N GLY A 15 -8.05 4.97 17.83
CA GLY A 15 -7.58 3.70 18.36
C GLY A 15 -7.85 2.49 17.47
N ASP A 16 -8.63 2.63 16.39
CA ASP A 16 -8.77 1.55 15.41
C ASP A 16 -7.44 1.26 14.71
N VAL A 17 -7.16 -0.04 14.57
CA VAL A 17 -6.05 -0.55 13.76
C VAL A 17 -6.62 -0.98 12.42
N LEU A 18 -6.36 -0.19 11.38
CA LEU A 18 -6.83 -0.47 10.04
C LEU A 18 -5.83 -1.34 9.28
N THR A 19 -6.30 -2.47 8.77
CA THR A 19 -5.58 -3.38 7.88
C THR A 19 -6.13 -3.22 6.46
N CYS A 20 -5.24 -3.16 5.48
CA CYS A 20 -5.60 -3.03 4.08
C CYS A 20 -5.03 -4.20 3.28
N GLU A 21 -5.91 -5.01 2.69
CA GLU A 21 -5.53 -6.12 1.83
C GLU A 21 -5.85 -5.78 0.39
N GLY A 22 -4.84 -5.88 -0.48
CA GLY A 22 -4.95 -5.52 -1.89
C GLY A 22 -4.80 -6.71 -2.82
N VAL A 23 -5.65 -6.76 -3.86
CA VAL A 23 -5.57 -7.73 -4.96
C VAL A 23 -5.25 -6.98 -6.24
N GLU A 24 -4.17 -7.40 -6.91
CA GLU A 24 -3.85 -6.92 -8.25
C GLU A 24 -4.95 -7.30 -9.23
N GLN A 25 -5.50 -6.30 -9.93
CA GLN A 25 -6.49 -6.51 -10.98
C GLN A 25 -5.83 -6.56 -12.36
N VAL A 26 -4.90 -5.64 -12.60
CA VAL A 26 -4.17 -5.52 -13.86
C VAL A 26 -2.75 -5.06 -13.56
N GLN A 27 -1.77 -5.67 -14.22
CA GLN A 27 -0.41 -5.18 -14.34
C GLN A 27 -0.03 -5.12 -15.83
N SER A 28 0.24 -3.92 -16.33
CA SER A 28 0.66 -3.68 -17.71
C SER A 28 1.97 -2.90 -17.73
N GLY A 29 3.04 -3.64 -18.01
CA GLY A 29 4.41 -3.11 -17.93
C GLY A 29 4.71 -2.56 -16.54
N ARG A 30 4.88 -1.24 -16.45
CA ARG A 30 5.19 -0.55 -15.19
C ARG A 30 3.95 -0.06 -14.44
N HIS A 31 2.76 -0.18 -15.00
CA HIS A 31 1.53 0.34 -14.41
C HIS A 31 0.67 -0.78 -13.86
N GLY A 32 0.13 -0.60 -12.65
CA GLY A 32 -0.77 -1.57 -12.03
C GLY A 32 -2.08 -0.93 -11.53
N VAL A 33 -3.11 -1.74 -11.37
CA VAL A 33 -4.38 -1.38 -10.71
C VAL A 33 -4.67 -2.41 -9.63
N TYR A 34 -4.97 -1.94 -8.42
CA TYR A 34 -5.22 -2.77 -7.26
C TYR A 34 -6.54 -2.39 -6.61
N ASP A 35 -7.33 -3.40 -6.29
CA ASP A 35 -8.53 -3.27 -5.47
C ASP A 35 -8.17 -3.67 -4.06
N MET A 36 -8.48 -2.82 -3.10
CA MET A 36 -8.12 -3.02 -1.72
C MET A 36 -9.31 -2.89 -0.79
N ARG A 37 -9.34 -3.75 0.22
CA ARG A 37 -10.34 -3.76 1.27
C ARG A 37 -9.68 -3.31 2.56
N VAL A 38 -10.22 -2.24 3.16
CA VAL A 38 -9.75 -1.74 4.45
C VAL A 38 -10.68 -2.24 5.55
N THR A 39 -10.12 -2.96 6.51
CA THR A 39 -10.83 -3.49 7.68
C THR A 39 -10.24 -2.96 8.97
N ASN A 40 -11.04 -2.83 10.03
CA ASN A 40 -10.51 -2.62 11.37
C ASN A 40 -10.20 -3.96 12.08
N GLN A 41 -9.67 -3.90 13.29
CA GLN A 41 -9.39 -5.07 14.15
C GLN A 41 -10.63 -5.91 14.51
N HIS A 42 -11.83 -5.35 14.36
CA HIS A 42 -13.10 -6.03 14.60
C HIS A 42 -13.62 -6.76 13.35
N GLY A 43 -12.93 -6.65 12.22
CA GLY A 43 -13.32 -7.25 10.94
C GLY A 43 -14.32 -6.41 10.14
N ASP A 44 -14.66 -5.20 10.60
CA ASP A 44 -15.55 -4.30 9.86
C ASP A 44 -14.84 -3.71 8.66
N VAL A 45 -15.51 -3.75 7.50
CA VAL A 45 -15.04 -3.03 6.32
C VAL A 45 -15.36 -1.55 6.47
N VAL A 46 -14.31 -0.74 6.58
CA VAL A 46 -14.44 0.70 6.76
C VAL A 46 -14.36 1.45 5.43
N ALA A 47 -13.58 0.94 4.48
CA ALA A 47 -13.44 1.53 3.16
C ALA A 47 -13.06 0.51 2.09
N LEU A 48 -13.38 0.86 0.84
CA LEU A 48 -12.84 0.23 -0.35
C LEU A 48 -11.93 1.23 -1.06
N PHE A 49 -10.83 0.76 -1.60
CA PHE A 49 -9.85 1.61 -2.26
C PHE A 49 -9.45 0.98 -3.60
N ARG A 50 -9.32 1.81 -4.63
CA ARG A 50 -8.73 1.42 -5.91
C ARG A 50 -7.52 2.30 -6.20
N GLY A 51 -6.34 1.70 -6.20
CA GLY A 51 -5.06 2.37 -6.42
C GLY A 51 -4.47 2.08 -7.79
N LYS A 52 -3.85 3.08 -8.43
CA LYS A 52 -3.03 2.88 -9.63
C LYS A 52 -1.54 3.02 -9.29
N SER A 53 -0.74 2.01 -9.58
CA SER A 53 0.71 2.04 -9.37
C SER A 53 1.46 2.44 -10.65
N ALA A 54 2.69 2.93 -10.47
CA ALA A 54 3.65 3.12 -11.55
C ALA A 54 5.05 2.83 -11.01
N GLN A 55 5.74 1.85 -11.58
CA GLN A 55 7.12 1.53 -11.23
C GLN A 55 8.08 2.46 -11.96
N ILE A 56 9.09 2.96 -11.25
CA ILE A 56 10.17 3.75 -11.83
C ILE A 56 11.29 2.82 -12.35
N LYS A 57 12.15 3.35 -13.23
CA LYS A 57 13.39 2.65 -13.60
C LYS A 57 14.44 2.94 -12.51
N GLY A 58 15.12 1.90 -12.03
CA GLY A 58 16.11 2.01 -10.94
C GLY A 58 15.50 1.88 -9.55
N HIS A 59 16.32 2.14 -8.51
CA HIS A 59 15.93 2.03 -7.11
C HIS A 59 15.50 3.40 -6.56
N VAL A 60 14.42 3.42 -5.75
CA VAL A 60 13.94 4.64 -5.08
C VAL A 60 14.84 4.98 -3.87
N LEU A 61 15.36 3.96 -3.22
CA LEU A 61 16.31 4.09 -2.12
C LEU A 61 17.72 3.97 -2.69
N ALA A 62 18.64 4.83 -2.24
CA ALA A 62 20.05 4.61 -2.46
C ALA A 62 20.48 3.35 -1.69
N ASP A 63 21.36 2.55 -2.27
CA ASP A 63 22.01 1.47 -1.52
C ASP A 63 22.78 2.11 -0.36
N GLU A 64 22.28 1.96 0.88
CA GLU A 64 23.06 2.35 2.05
C GLU A 64 24.30 1.44 2.11
N PRO A 65 25.52 2.00 2.13
CA PRO A 65 26.71 1.18 2.27
C PRO A 65 26.63 0.50 3.63
N THR A 66 26.52 -0.83 3.62
CA THR A 66 26.65 -1.66 4.81
C THR A 66 28.00 -1.32 5.46
N SER A 67 27.95 -0.56 6.55
CA SER A 67 29.13 -0.34 7.38
C SER A 67 29.39 -1.66 8.10
N GLN A 68 30.37 -2.42 7.60
CA GLN A 68 30.93 -3.56 8.31
C GLN A 68 31.57 -3.04 9.60
N GLU A 69 30.95 -3.34 10.75
CA GLU A 69 31.64 -3.29 12.03
C GLU A 69 32.70 -4.40 12.05
N SER A 70 33.95 -4.03 11.72
CA SER A 70 35.11 -4.76 12.22
C SER A 70 35.50 -4.17 13.57
N GLY A 71 35.02 -4.79 14.64
CA GLY A 71 35.48 -4.51 16.01
C GLY A 71 36.22 -5.73 16.53
N ALA A 72 37.53 -5.55 16.72
CA ALA A 72 38.49 -6.53 17.25
C ALA A 72 38.34 -6.76 18.76
#